data_AF-A0A452ZKH6-F1
#
_entry.id   AF-A0A452ZKH6-F1
#
_cell.length_a   1.000
_cell.length_b   1.000
_cell.length_c   1.000
_cell.angle_alpha   90.00
_cell.angle_beta   90.00
_cell.angle_gamma   90.00
#
_symmetry.space_group_name_H-M   'P 1'
#
loop_
_entity.id
_entity.type
_entity.pdbx_description
1 polymer ?
#
loop_
_entity_poly.entity_id
_entity_poly.type
_entity_poly.pdbx_seq_one_letter_code
_entity_poly.pdbx_strand_id
1 'polypeptide(L)'
;MLNVNKHSRFVFLIVYFPSDDFLTESLVIFSSKQIPKLLLHRLFPNARYSLWIDGKLKLVKDPYQLLERFLWRKNVSFAISRHYRRFDVFEEAEANKAGGKYDNASIDNQIEFYKREGLTHYSSAKLPITSDVPEGCVIIREHIPITNLFTCLWFNEVDRFTSRDQISFSTVRDKIRSRVNWTADMFLDCERRDFVVQAYHRELMEQRLAALRSQPPPPPLPPPPPPVVHAQQPRKMLPDSASKEPGRASKKPAGRRSRKSGSKRSHRTKASSGKDPIRL
;
A
#
# COMPACT_ATOMS: atom_id res chain seq x y z
N MET A 1 23.63 -10.34 4.25
CA MET A 1 23.68 -10.01 2.81
C MET A 1 22.48 -10.63 2.13
N LEU A 2 21.40 -9.85 1.92
CA LEU A 2 20.24 -10.28 1.14
C LEU A 2 20.54 -10.00 -0.33
N ASN A 3 20.48 -11.05 -1.15
CA ASN A 3 20.71 -11.00 -2.58
C ASN A 3 19.50 -10.34 -3.26
N VAL A 4 19.58 -9.04 -3.52
CA VAL A 4 18.49 -8.26 -4.14
C VAL A 4 18.51 -8.46 -5.65
N ASN A 5 17.65 -9.36 -6.11
CA ASN A 5 17.45 -9.70 -7.52
C ASN A 5 16.90 -8.49 -8.32
N LYS A 6 17.70 -8.01 -9.29
CA LYS A 6 17.43 -7.39 -10.62
C LYS A 6 16.17 -6.56 -10.96
N HIS A 7 15.21 -6.28 -10.08
CA HIS A 7 13.92 -5.64 -10.46
C HIS A 7 13.48 -4.48 -9.57
N SER A 8 14.40 -3.62 -9.12
CA SER A 8 14.01 -2.35 -8.50
C SER A 8 13.59 -1.36 -9.60
N ARG A 9 12.29 -1.27 -9.87
CA ARG A 9 11.68 -0.20 -10.67
C ARG A 9 11.48 0.99 -9.74
N PHE A 10 12.08 2.14 -10.08
CA PHE A 10 11.82 3.38 -9.36
C PHE A 10 10.31 3.68 -9.34
N VAL A 11 9.84 4.36 -8.31
CA VAL A 11 8.44 4.76 -8.17
C VAL A 11 8.47 6.25 -7.86
N PHE A 12 7.87 7.07 -8.71
CA PHE A 12 7.74 8.50 -8.45
C PHE A 12 6.38 8.78 -7.86
N LEU A 13 6.40 9.40 -6.69
CA LEU A 13 5.23 9.75 -5.93
C LEU A 13 5.36 11.19 -5.43
N ILE A 14 4.35 12.01 -5.69
CA ILE A 14 4.25 13.35 -5.13
C ILE A 14 3.01 13.38 -4.23
N VAL A 15 3.19 13.82 -2.98
CA VAL A 15 2.17 13.80 -1.93
C VAL A 15 2.03 15.21 -1.34
N TYR A 16 0.78 15.64 -1.15
CA TYR A 16 0.43 16.96 -0.64
C TYR A 16 -0.23 16.86 0.73
N PHE A 17 0.17 17.70 1.69
CA PHE A 17 -0.40 17.76 3.03
C PHE A 17 -1.16 19.07 3.26
N PRO A 18 -2.25 19.06 4.06
CA PRO A 18 -3.12 20.22 4.25
C PRO A 18 -2.54 21.35 5.11
N SER A 19 -1.44 21.11 5.82
CA SER A 19 -0.85 22.06 6.80
C SER A 19 0.47 22.70 6.34
N ASP A 20 1.02 22.26 5.21
CA ASP A 20 2.27 22.78 4.66
C ASP A 20 2.04 23.11 3.18
N ASP A 21 2.06 24.38 2.80
CA ASP A 21 2.06 24.85 1.40
C ASP A 21 3.31 24.40 0.60
N PHE A 22 4.14 23.54 1.20
CA PHE A 22 5.35 23.01 0.61
C PHE A 22 5.11 21.68 -0.10
N LEU A 23 5.62 21.60 -1.33
CA LEU A 23 5.83 20.33 -2.03
C LEU A 23 6.78 19.46 -1.21
N THR A 24 6.26 18.49 -0.47
CA THR A 24 7.09 17.35 -0.04
C THR A 24 7.25 16.40 -1.21
N GLU A 25 8.23 16.67 -2.08
CA GLU A 25 8.75 15.69 -3.02
C GLU A 25 9.45 14.57 -2.25
N SER A 26 8.68 13.62 -1.74
CA SER A 26 9.21 12.43 -1.09
C SER A 26 9.44 11.35 -2.16
N LEU A 27 10.67 11.25 -2.67
CA LEU A 27 11.07 10.09 -3.47
C LEU A 27 11.15 8.87 -2.54
N VAL A 28 10.10 8.05 -2.55
CA VAL A 28 10.07 6.81 -1.76
C VAL A 28 10.19 5.61 -2.69
N ILE A 29 11.30 4.89 -2.54
CA ILE A 29 11.59 3.68 -3.32
C ILE A 29 10.93 2.49 -2.63
N PHE A 30 10.08 1.77 -3.37
CA PHE A 30 9.43 0.56 -2.90
C PHE A 30 9.89 -0.64 -3.72
N SER A 31 10.04 -1.79 -3.05
CA SER A 31 10.34 -3.07 -3.73
C SER A 31 9.14 -3.64 -4.48
N SER A 32 7.91 -3.23 -4.15
CA SER A 32 6.68 -3.59 -4.85
C SER A 32 5.96 -2.35 -5.37
N LYS A 33 5.37 -2.43 -6.57
CA LYS A 33 4.65 -1.30 -7.17
C LYS A 33 3.18 -1.23 -6.73
N GLN A 34 2.58 -2.34 -6.31
CA GLN A 34 1.14 -2.44 -6.07
C GLN A 34 0.70 -1.63 -4.85
N ILE A 35 1.43 -1.78 -3.74
CA ILE A 35 1.13 -1.09 -2.48
C ILE A 35 1.23 0.43 -2.64
N PRO A 36 2.35 1.01 -3.08
CA PRO A 36 2.45 2.47 -3.20
C PRO A 36 1.55 3.05 -4.29
N LYS A 37 1.15 2.24 -5.29
CA LYS A 37 0.21 2.68 -6.33
C LYS A 37 -1.24 2.75 -5.85
N LEU A 38 -1.72 1.70 -5.17
CA LEU A 38 -3.14 1.53 -4.89
C LEU A 38 -3.51 1.81 -3.42
N LEU A 39 -2.58 1.61 -2.49
CA LEU A 39 -2.81 1.76 -1.04
C LEU A 39 -2.07 2.96 -0.45
N LEU A 40 -1.80 3.98 -1.26
CA LEU A 40 -1.02 5.13 -0.83
C LEU A 40 -1.55 5.83 0.42
N HIS A 41 -2.87 6.00 0.50
CA HIS A 41 -3.55 6.60 1.64
C HIS A 41 -3.31 5.87 2.98
N ARG A 42 -2.81 4.62 2.95
CA ARG A 42 -2.41 3.90 4.16
C ARG A 42 -0.95 4.18 4.57
N LEU A 43 -0.11 4.52 3.60
CA LEU A 43 1.30 4.88 3.82
C LEU A 43 1.42 6.34 4.27
N PHE A 44 0.60 7.21 3.67
CA PHE A 44 0.57 8.65 3.93
C PHE A 44 -0.87 9.06 4.28
N PRO A 45 -1.32 8.84 5.52
CA PRO A 45 -2.72 9.09 5.91
C PRO A 45 -3.12 10.56 5.86
N ASN A 46 -2.16 11.48 5.97
CA ASN A 46 -2.41 12.92 5.91
C ASN A 46 -2.36 13.48 4.47
N ALA A 47 -2.09 12.64 3.47
CA ALA A 47 -2.06 13.04 2.08
C ALA A 47 -3.44 13.49 1.60
N ARG A 48 -3.54 14.70 1.03
CA ARG A 48 -4.75 15.20 0.37
C ARG A 48 -4.77 14.87 -1.12
N TYR A 49 -3.64 15.02 -1.80
CA TYR A 49 -3.50 14.67 -3.21
C TYR A 49 -2.30 13.76 -3.42
N SER A 50 -2.36 12.93 -4.46
CA SER A 50 -1.22 12.15 -4.94
C SER A 50 -1.12 12.08 -6.45
N LEU A 51 0.12 11.99 -6.91
CA LEU A 51 0.48 11.72 -8.28
C LEU A 51 1.35 10.47 -8.33
N TRP A 52 0.81 9.37 -8.88
CA TRP A 52 1.57 8.16 -9.18
C TRP A 52 2.14 8.26 -10.59
N ILE A 53 3.45 8.08 -10.74
CA ILE A 53 4.13 7.98 -12.03
C ILE A 53 4.96 6.70 -12.05
N ASP A 54 4.76 5.86 -13.06
CA ASP A 54 5.55 4.65 -13.26
C ASP A 54 7.02 5.00 -13.38
N GLY A 55 7.88 4.18 -12.78
CA GLY A 55 9.32 4.40 -12.77
C GLY A 55 9.90 4.76 -14.11
N LYS A 56 9.41 4.15 -15.20
CA LYS A 56 9.89 4.38 -16.57
C LYS A 56 9.66 5.79 -17.12
N LEU A 57 8.95 6.64 -16.39
CA LEU A 57 8.55 7.97 -16.81
C LEU A 57 9.17 9.04 -15.91
N LYS A 58 9.37 10.22 -16.47
CA LYS A 58 9.79 11.44 -15.75
C LYS A 58 8.74 12.51 -15.95
N LEU A 59 8.32 13.15 -14.86
CA LEU A 59 7.47 14.33 -14.89
C LEU A 59 8.25 15.52 -15.44
N VAL A 60 7.65 16.27 -16.38
CA VAL A 60 8.27 17.45 -17.01
C VAL A 60 7.41 18.72 -16.88
N LYS A 61 6.32 18.66 -16.10
CA LYS A 61 5.43 19.79 -15.83
C LYS A 61 5.20 19.91 -14.33
N ASP A 62 4.86 21.10 -13.88
CA ASP A 62 4.51 21.36 -12.50
C ASP A 62 3.30 20.49 -12.09
N PRO A 63 3.43 19.67 -11.04
CA PRO A 63 2.33 18.90 -10.49
C PRO A 63 1.04 19.69 -10.19
N TYR A 64 1.11 20.96 -9.80
CA TYR A 64 -0.09 21.79 -9.55
C TYR A 64 -0.89 22.01 -10.83
N GLN A 65 -0.22 22.18 -11.98
CA GLN A 65 -0.90 22.29 -13.28
C GLN A 65 -1.64 21.01 -13.63
N LEU A 66 -1.14 19.84 -13.20
CA LEU A 66 -1.81 18.56 -13.39
C LEU A 66 -3.07 18.46 -12.52
N LEU A 67 -2.98 18.85 -11.24
CA LEU A 67 -4.14 18.88 -10.34
C LEU A 67 -5.23 19.82 -10.88
N GLU A 68 -4.83 21.02 -11.30
CA GLU A 68 -5.75 22.00 -11.88
C GLU A 68 -6.43 21.45 -13.13
N ARG A 69 -5.65 20.94 -14.10
CA ARG A 69 -6.16 20.48 -15.39
C ARG A 69 -7.01 19.23 -15.31
N PHE A 70 -6.58 18.22 -14.54
CA PHE A 70 -7.19 16.88 -14.56
C PHE A 70 -8.18 16.63 -13.42
N LEU A 71 -8.10 17.37 -12.30
CA LEU A 71 -9.03 17.24 -11.19
C LEU A 71 -9.94 18.47 -11.08
N TRP A 72 -9.39 19.65 -10.79
CA TRP A 72 -10.18 20.81 -10.36
C TRP A 72 -11.06 21.38 -11.48
N ARG A 73 -10.52 21.63 -12.68
CA ARG A 73 -11.31 22.14 -13.82
C ARG A 73 -12.39 21.17 -14.28
N LYS A 74 -12.18 19.87 -14.08
CA LYS A 74 -13.15 18.81 -14.41
C LYS A 74 -14.10 18.48 -13.27
N ASN A 75 -13.86 19.03 -12.08
CA ASN A 75 -14.58 18.69 -10.84
C ASN A 75 -14.63 17.17 -10.56
N VAL A 76 -13.47 16.50 -10.67
CA VAL A 76 -13.32 15.07 -10.40
C VAL A 76 -12.23 14.83 -9.36
N SER A 77 -12.32 13.72 -8.62
CA SER A 77 -11.38 13.37 -7.55
C SER A 77 -10.38 12.28 -7.95
N PHE A 78 -10.51 11.70 -9.14
CA PHE A 78 -9.63 10.64 -9.63
C PHE A 78 -9.52 10.71 -11.14
N ALA A 79 -8.29 10.79 -11.65
CA ALA A 79 -7.98 10.78 -13.05
C ALA A 79 -6.87 9.76 -13.35
N ILE A 80 -7.03 9.00 -14.42
CA ILE A 80 -6.07 7.97 -14.83
C ILE A 80 -5.88 8.01 -16.34
N SER A 81 -4.66 7.75 -16.81
CA SER A 81 -4.45 7.69 -18.26
C SER A 81 -5.23 6.54 -18.88
N ARG A 82 -5.83 6.80 -20.04
CA ARG A 82 -6.47 5.79 -20.87
C ARG A 82 -5.43 5.00 -21.66
N HIS A 83 -5.61 3.69 -21.78
CA HIS A 83 -4.75 2.88 -22.62
C HIS A 83 -4.89 3.32 -24.09
N TYR A 84 -3.78 3.38 -24.83
CA TYR A 84 -3.70 4.09 -26.10
C TYR A 84 -4.33 3.33 -27.29
N ARG A 85 -4.51 2.02 -27.16
CA ARG A 85 -4.95 1.14 -28.27
C ARG A 85 -6.16 0.28 -27.94
N ARG A 86 -6.11 -0.38 -26.80
CA ARG A 86 -7.16 -1.30 -26.30
C ARG A 86 -8.06 -0.56 -25.34
N PHE A 87 -9.37 -0.70 -25.51
CA PHE A 87 -10.36 0.00 -24.69
C PHE A 87 -11.31 -0.93 -23.96
N ASP A 88 -11.36 -2.19 -24.36
CA ASP A 88 -12.19 -3.23 -23.78
C ASP A 88 -11.35 -4.24 -23.00
N VAL A 89 -11.86 -4.67 -21.84
CA VAL A 89 -11.11 -5.57 -20.95
C VAL A 89 -10.96 -6.97 -21.52
N PHE A 90 -11.90 -7.44 -22.33
CA PHE A 90 -11.78 -8.72 -23.02
C PHE A 90 -10.64 -8.69 -24.04
N GLU A 91 -10.50 -7.62 -24.81
CA GLU A 91 -9.36 -7.41 -25.71
C GLU A 91 -8.03 -7.31 -24.95
N GLU A 92 -8.01 -6.62 -23.80
CA GLU A 92 -6.83 -6.53 -22.95
C GLU A 92 -6.43 -7.92 -22.41
N ALA A 93 -7.39 -8.75 -22.02
CA ALA A 93 -7.13 -10.12 -21.56
C ALA A 93 -6.48 -10.98 -22.64
N GLU A 94 -7.02 -10.98 -23.85
CA GLU A 94 -6.42 -11.68 -25.00
C GLU A 94 -5.02 -11.16 -25.32
N ALA A 95 -4.80 -9.85 -25.23
CA ALA A 95 -3.48 -9.26 -25.43
C ALA A 95 -2.47 -9.68 -24.33
N ASN A 96 -2.91 -9.85 -23.08
CA ASN A 96 -2.05 -10.35 -22.01
C ASN A 96 -1.69 -11.84 -22.20
N LYS A 97 -2.64 -12.65 -22.69
CA LYS A 97 -2.41 -14.06 -23.06
C LYS A 97 -1.42 -14.18 -24.22
N ALA A 98 -1.68 -13.47 -25.32
CA ALA A 98 -0.79 -13.44 -26.49
C ALA A 98 0.61 -12.92 -26.15
N GLY A 99 0.70 -11.97 -25.21
CA GLY A 99 1.96 -11.42 -24.72
C GLY A 99 2.67 -12.25 -23.64
N GLY A 100 2.13 -13.43 -23.27
CA GLY A 100 2.68 -14.33 -22.26
C GLY A 100 2.90 -13.66 -20.90
N LYS A 101 2.04 -12.70 -20.52
CA LYS A 101 2.23 -11.92 -19.29
C LYS A 101 1.85 -12.68 -18.03
N TYR A 102 0.93 -13.62 -18.15
CA TYR A 102 0.44 -14.51 -17.13
C TYR A 102 0.03 -15.83 -17.79
N ASP A 103 -0.15 -16.87 -16.98
CA ASP A 103 -0.76 -18.12 -17.43
C ASP A 103 -2.17 -17.86 -17.97
N ASN A 104 -2.50 -18.50 -19.10
CA ASN A 104 -3.75 -18.27 -19.81
C ASN A 104 -4.96 -18.69 -18.97
N ALA A 105 -4.88 -19.84 -18.28
CA ALA A 105 -5.98 -20.32 -17.45
C ALA A 105 -6.25 -19.36 -16.27
N SER A 106 -5.21 -18.74 -15.72
CA SER A 106 -5.35 -17.71 -14.68
C SER A 106 -6.09 -16.45 -15.17
N ILE A 107 -5.79 -16.00 -16.39
CA ILE A 107 -6.51 -14.87 -17.02
C ILE A 107 -7.95 -15.26 -17.34
N ASP A 108 -8.17 -16.45 -17.90
CA ASP A 108 -9.50 -16.92 -18.26
C ASP A 108 -10.41 -17.06 -17.02
N ASN A 109 -9.87 -17.61 -15.92
CA ASN A 109 -10.58 -17.69 -14.64
C ASN A 109 -10.96 -16.30 -14.09
N GLN A 110 -10.07 -15.31 -14.21
CA GLN A 110 -10.34 -13.94 -13.78
C GLN A 110 -11.46 -13.31 -14.61
N ILE A 111 -11.39 -13.43 -15.95
CA ILE A 111 -12.39 -12.87 -16.86
C ILE A 111 -13.74 -13.55 -16.66
N GLU A 112 -13.76 -14.87 -16.52
CA GLU A 112 -15.00 -15.61 -16.31
C GLU A 112 -15.65 -15.27 -14.95
N PHE A 113 -14.83 -15.05 -13.91
CA PHE A 113 -15.33 -14.50 -12.66
C PHE A 113 -15.96 -13.11 -12.85
N TYR A 114 -15.33 -12.21 -13.61
CA TYR A 114 -15.88 -10.88 -13.87
C TYR A 114 -17.15 -10.89 -14.71
N LYS A 115 -17.27 -11.78 -15.71
CA LYS A 115 -18.52 -11.96 -16.46
C LYS A 115 -19.68 -12.35 -15.55
N ARG A 116 -19.46 -13.29 -14.63
CA ARG A 116 -20.47 -13.69 -13.63
C ARG A 116 -20.86 -12.56 -12.68
N GLU A 117 -19.92 -11.65 -12.39
CA GLU A 117 -20.16 -10.44 -11.60
C GLU A 117 -20.83 -9.31 -12.40
N GLY A 118 -21.15 -9.53 -13.69
CA GLY A 118 -21.85 -8.59 -14.55
C GLY A 118 -20.96 -7.73 -15.45
N LEU A 119 -19.67 -8.07 -15.62
CA LEU A 119 -18.81 -7.36 -16.57
C LEU A 119 -19.27 -7.61 -18.01
N THR A 120 -19.57 -6.53 -18.71
CA THR A 120 -19.93 -6.52 -20.13
C THR A 120 -18.86 -5.83 -20.97
N HIS A 121 -18.84 -6.11 -22.27
CA HIS A 121 -17.95 -5.41 -23.22
C HIS A 121 -18.10 -3.89 -23.09
N TYR A 122 -16.99 -3.18 -23.30
CA TYR A 122 -17.05 -1.73 -23.38
C TYR A 122 -18.02 -1.26 -24.47
N SER A 123 -18.82 -0.23 -24.16
CA SER A 123 -19.72 0.42 -25.11
C SER A 123 -19.94 1.88 -24.72
N SER A 124 -20.47 2.69 -25.64
CA SER A 124 -20.80 4.10 -25.41
C SER A 124 -21.83 4.31 -24.29
N ALA A 125 -22.58 3.28 -23.90
CA ALA A 125 -23.46 3.34 -22.73
C ALA A 125 -22.69 3.58 -21.41
N LYS A 126 -21.38 3.31 -21.38
CA LYS A 126 -20.52 3.52 -20.20
C LYS A 126 -19.99 4.96 -20.07
N LEU A 127 -20.36 5.87 -20.97
CA LEU A 127 -20.03 7.30 -20.84
C LEU A 127 -20.46 7.86 -19.47
N PRO A 128 -19.72 8.83 -18.90
CA PRO A 128 -18.66 9.63 -19.53
C PRO A 128 -17.29 8.95 -19.62
N ILE A 129 -17.12 7.76 -19.05
CA ILE A 129 -15.86 7.02 -19.18
C ILE A 129 -15.72 6.43 -20.58
N THR A 130 -14.58 6.68 -21.21
CA THR A 130 -14.31 6.37 -22.62
C THR A 130 -13.58 5.04 -22.84
N SER A 131 -13.34 4.27 -21.77
CA SER A 131 -12.66 2.96 -21.84
C SER A 131 -12.80 2.15 -20.54
N ASP A 132 -12.70 0.83 -20.65
CA ASP A 132 -12.56 -0.09 -19.52
C ASP A 132 -11.09 -0.33 -19.12
N VAL A 133 -10.14 0.06 -19.97
CA VAL A 133 -8.72 -0.29 -19.84
C VAL A 133 -7.89 0.96 -19.55
N PRO A 134 -7.42 1.16 -18.31
CA PRO A 134 -6.49 2.23 -18.02
C PRO A 134 -5.09 1.89 -18.52
N GLU A 135 -4.33 2.92 -18.85
CA GLU A 135 -2.87 2.87 -18.79
C GLU A 135 -2.46 3.17 -17.36
N GLY A 136 -2.02 2.15 -16.62
CA GLY A 136 -1.68 2.27 -15.20
C GLY A 136 -0.37 3.01 -14.90
N CYS A 137 0.18 3.77 -15.84
CA CYS A 137 1.47 4.45 -15.66
C CYS A 137 1.38 5.85 -15.06
N VAL A 138 0.19 6.48 -15.08
CA VAL A 138 -0.07 7.75 -14.39
C VAL A 138 -1.43 7.70 -13.69
N ILE A 139 -1.47 8.03 -12.40
CA ILE A 139 -2.72 8.24 -11.65
C ILE A 139 -2.62 9.57 -10.90
N ILE A 140 -3.65 10.41 -11.04
CA ILE A 140 -3.79 11.70 -10.36
C ILE A 140 -5.01 11.58 -9.46
N ARG A 141 -4.86 11.91 -8.19
CA ARG A 141 -5.89 11.55 -7.22
C ARG A 141 -5.98 12.54 -6.08
N GLU A 142 -7.22 12.85 -5.69
CA GLU A 142 -7.58 13.37 -4.39
C GLU A 142 -7.93 12.22 -3.44
N HIS A 143 -7.42 12.28 -2.22
CA HIS A 143 -7.66 11.31 -1.17
C HIS A 143 -8.92 11.65 -0.38
N ILE A 144 -10.04 11.11 -0.83
CA ILE A 144 -11.34 11.17 -0.16
C ILE A 144 -11.85 9.74 0.09
N PRO A 145 -12.85 9.55 0.97
CA PRO A 145 -13.33 8.22 1.32
C PRO A 145 -13.66 7.33 0.11
N ILE A 146 -14.30 7.88 -0.93
CA ILE A 146 -14.69 7.09 -2.10
C ILE A 146 -13.50 6.68 -2.98
N THR A 147 -12.52 7.55 -3.20
CA THR A 147 -11.31 7.20 -3.98
C THR A 147 -10.43 6.22 -3.21
N ASN A 148 -10.35 6.36 -1.88
CA ASN A 148 -9.70 5.42 -0.95
C ASN A 148 -10.33 4.04 -0.98
N LEU A 149 -11.66 3.96 -0.95
CA LEU A 149 -12.39 2.70 -1.12
C LEU A 149 -12.13 2.09 -2.51
N PHE A 150 -12.27 2.89 -3.57
CA PHE A 150 -12.06 2.44 -4.95
C PHE A 150 -10.70 1.76 -5.12
N THR A 151 -9.61 2.42 -4.71
CA THR A 151 -8.28 1.83 -4.89
C THR A 151 -7.97 0.68 -3.93
N CYS A 152 -8.62 0.61 -2.76
CA CYS A 152 -8.55 -0.57 -1.90
C CYS A 152 -9.19 -1.79 -2.57
N LEU A 153 -10.40 -1.62 -3.12
CA LEU A 153 -11.08 -2.70 -3.83
C LEU A 153 -10.30 -3.11 -5.08
N TRP A 154 -9.74 -2.15 -5.81
CA TRP A 154 -8.87 -2.43 -6.94
C TRP A 154 -7.61 -3.20 -6.54
N PHE A 155 -6.99 -2.85 -5.41
CA PHE A 155 -5.88 -3.63 -4.85
C PHE A 155 -6.29 -5.06 -4.54
N ASN A 156 -7.46 -5.28 -3.92
CA ASN A 156 -7.93 -6.63 -3.60
C ASN A 156 -8.09 -7.50 -4.86
N GLU A 157 -8.57 -6.93 -5.97
CA GLU A 157 -8.68 -7.65 -7.23
C GLU A 157 -7.31 -7.98 -7.85
N VAL A 158 -6.36 -7.04 -7.79
CA VAL A 158 -4.98 -7.21 -8.27
C VAL A 158 -4.22 -8.25 -7.46
N ASP A 159 -4.49 -8.33 -6.16
CA ASP A 159 -3.88 -9.30 -5.24
C ASP A 159 -4.53 -10.70 -5.37
N ARG A 160 -5.85 -10.74 -5.59
CA ARG A 160 -6.62 -11.98 -5.70
C ARG A 160 -6.37 -12.74 -7.00
N PHE A 161 -6.26 -12.03 -8.12
CA PHE A 161 -6.16 -12.63 -9.45
C PHE A 161 -4.77 -12.41 -10.03
N THR A 162 -4.68 -11.73 -11.18
CA THR A 162 -3.41 -11.39 -11.80
C THR A 162 -2.98 -9.99 -11.35
N SER A 163 -1.66 -9.75 -11.29
CA SER A 163 -1.15 -8.40 -11.01
C SER A 163 -1.37 -7.40 -12.16
N ARG A 164 -2.19 -7.74 -13.16
CA ARG A 164 -2.55 -6.92 -14.32
C ARG A 164 -3.71 -6.02 -13.93
N ASP A 165 -3.36 -4.88 -13.34
CA ASP A 165 -4.28 -3.85 -12.88
C ASP A 165 -5.23 -3.33 -13.97
N GLN A 166 -4.83 -3.43 -15.24
CA GLN A 166 -5.65 -3.05 -16.40
C GLN A 166 -6.90 -3.93 -16.56
N ILE A 167 -6.85 -5.21 -16.17
CA ILE A 167 -7.95 -6.17 -16.33
C ILE A 167 -9.00 -5.97 -15.22
N SER A 168 -8.58 -5.61 -14.00
CA SER A 168 -9.46 -5.52 -12.83
C SER A 168 -10.13 -4.14 -12.65
N PHE A 169 -9.64 -3.10 -13.34
CA PHE A 169 -10.10 -1.73 -13.14
C PHE A 169 -11.60 -1.55 -13.39
N SER A 170 -12.10 -2.02 -14.54
CA SER A 170 -13.49 -1.81 -14.96
C SER A 170 -14.49 -2.47 -14.01
N THR A 171 -14.19 -3.69 -13.55
CA THR A 171 -15.03 -4.43 -12.61
C THR A 171 -15.22 -3.64 -11.31
N VAL A 172 -14.15 -3.10 -10.74
CA VAL A 172 -14.25 -2.32 -9.50
C VAL A 172 -14.95 -0.98 -9.73
N ARG A 173 -14.65 -0.33 -10.85
CA ARG A 173 -15.32 0.91 -11.26
C ARG A 173 -16.83 0.72 -11.38
N ASP A 174 -17.28 -0.33 -12.06
CA ASP A 174 -18.70 -0.60 -12.30
C ASP A 174 -19.42 -0.98 -11.00
N LYS A 175 -18.74 -1.72 -10.10
CA LYS A 175 -19.25 -2.00 -8.75
C LYS A 175 -19.43 -0.74 -7.91
N ILE A 176 -18.51 0.22 -8.00
CA ILE A 176 -18.66 1.51 -7.30
C ILE A 176 -19.78 2.33 -7.94
N ARG A 177 -19.75 2.47 -9.27
CA ARG A 177 -20.71 3.29 -10.03
C ARG A 177 -22.16 2.83 -9.87
N SER A 178 -22.40 1.53 -9.72
CA SER A 178 -23.75 1.00 -9.48
C SER A 178 -24.32 1.35 -8.10
N ARG A 179 -23.47 1.74 -7.14
CA ARG A 179 -23.88 2.06 -5.76
C ARG A 179 -23.84 3.55 -5.46
N VAL A 180 -22.93 4.27 -6.10
CA VAL A 180 -22.73 5.71 -5.90
C VAL A 180 -22.56 6.39 -7.24
N ASN A 181 -23.07 7.62 -7.36
CA ASN A 181 -22.88 8.46 -8.53
C ASN A 181 -21.46 9.09 -8.53
N TRP A 182 -20.45 8.23 -8.62
CA TRP A 182 -19.04 8.61 -8.69
C TRP A 182 -18.43 7.96 -9.93
N THR A 183 -17.54 8.69 -10.60
CA THR A 183 -16.84 8.20 -11.79
C THR A 183 -15.41 8.72 -11.81
N ALA A 184 -14.51 7.92 -12.41
CA ALA A 184 -13.14 8.31 -12.67
C ALA A 184 -13.03 9.04 -14.01
N ASP A 185 -12.17 10.05 -14.12
CA ASP A 185 -11.81 10.62 -15.42
C ASP A 185 -10.72 9.79 -16.10
N MET A 186 -10.83 9.63 -17.42
CA MET A 186 -9.84 8.95 -18.23
C MET A 186 -9.30 9.88 -19.32
N PHE A 187 -8.14 10.49 -19.04
CA PHE A 187 -7.48 11.38 -19.99
C PHE A 187 -6.71 10.59 -21.07
N LEU A 188 -6.56 11.20 -22.24
CA LEU A 188 -5.99 10.53 -23.41
C LEU A 188 -4.48 10.32 -23.27
N ASP A 189 -3.95 9.33 -24.00
CA ASP A 189 -2.51 9.07 -24.04
C ASP A 189 -1.70 10.27 -24.59
N CYS A 190 -2.27 11.06 -25.50
CA CYS A 190 -1.65 12.29 -25.97
C CYS A 190 -1.52 13.35 -24.86
N GLU A 191 -2.55 13.50 -24.02
CA GLU A 191 -2.52 14.40 -22.86
C GLU A 191 -1.50 13.93 -21.83
N ARG A 192 -1.39 12.61 -21.63
CA ARG A 192 -0.34 12.02 -20.78
C ARG A 192 1.05 12.42 -21.26
N ARG A 193 1.33 12.31 -22.56
CA ARG A 193 2.65 12.61 -23.15
C ARG A 193 3.05 14.08 -23.08
N ASP A 194 2.10 14.99 -22.85
CA ASP A 194 2.36 16.43 -22.64
C ASP A 194 3.14 16.72 -21.35
N PHE A 195 2.99 15.85 -20.34
CA PHE A 195 3.59 16.09 -19.02
C PHE A 195 4.50 14.97 -18.50
N VAL A 196 4.53 13.79 -19.14
CA VAL A 196 5.51 12.74 -18.83
C VAL A 196 6.29 12.28 -20.05
N VAL A 197 7.61 12.18 -19.90
CA VAL A 197 8.53 11.64 -20.91
C VAL A 197 9.09 10.31 -20.47
N GLN A 198 9.43 9.44 -21.42
CA GLN A 198 10.07 8.17 -21.10
C GLN A 198 11.51 8.42 -20.65
N ALA A 199 11.81 8.10 -19.39
CA ALA A 199 13.18 8.13 -18.91
C ALA A 199 13.87 6.84 -19.36
N TYR A 200 14.94 6.95 -20.16
CA TYR A 200 15.76 5.80 -20.51
C TYR A 200 16.57 5.40 -19.27
N HIS A 201 16.06 4.43 -18.52
CA HIS A 201 16.63 4.02 -17.21
C HIS A 201 18.05 3.49 -17.29
N ARG A 202 18.51 3.03 -18.46
CA ARG A 202 19.79 2.34 -18.58
C ARG A 202 20.97 3.25 -18.21
N GLU A 203 21.03 4.44 -18.80
CA GLU A 203 22.14 5.38 -18.58
C GLU A 203 22.11 5.99 -17.18
N LEU A 204 20.92 6.34 -16.66
CA LEU A 204 20.78 6.88 -15.30
C LEU A 204 21.19 5.85 -14.22
N MET A 205 20.89 4.57 -14.46
CA MET A 205 21.31 3.46 -13.59
C MET A 205 22.82 3.25 -13.63
N GLU A 206 23.42 3.28 -14.82
CA GLU A 206 24.87 3.15 -14.99
C GLU A 206 25.62 4.32 -14.33
N GLN A 207 25.13 5.55 -14.49
CA GLN A 207 25.71 6.74 -13.86
C GLN A 207 25.59 6.71 -12.32
N ARG A 208 24.43 6.30 -11.77
CA ARG A 208 24.26 6.21 -10.30
C ARG A 208 25.02 5.05 -9.68
N LEU A 209 25.09 3.89 -10.35
CA LEU A 209 25.92 2.77 -9.90
C LEU A 209 27.41 3.12 -9.98
N ALA A 210 27.84 3.86 -11.01
CA ALA A 210 29.18 4.40 -11.08
C ALA A 210 29.47 5.38 -9.93
N ALA A 211 28.54 6.30 -9.64
CA ALA A 211 28.66 7.25 -8.53
C ALA A 211 28.75 6.58 -7.15
N LEU A 212 27.98 5.50 -6.93
CA LEU A 212 28.04 4.70 -5.70
C LEU A 212 29.33 3.88 -5.60
N ARG A 213 29.87 3.39 -6.73
CA ARG A 213 31.17 2.70 -6.77
C ARG A 213 32.35 3.64 -6.58
N SER A 214 32.19 4.93 -6.91
CA SER A 214 33.21 5.96 -6.68
C SER A 214 33.17 6.57 -5.28
N GLN A 215 32.22 6.20 -4.41
CA GLN A 215 32.25 6.68 -3.03
C GLN A 215 33.37 5.98 -2.24
N PRO A 216 34.16 6.74 -1.46
CA PRO A 216 35.12 6.15 -0.56
C PRO A 216 34.40 5.29 0.50
N PRO A 217 35.03 4.21 1.00
CA PRO A 217 34.43 3.37 2.01
C PRO A 217 34.07 4.20 3.26
N PRO A 218 32.96 3.89 3.95
CA PRO A 218 32.61 4.58 5.18
C PRO A 218 33.74 4.41 6.21
N PRO A 219 34.00 5.44 7.03
CA PRO A 219 35.02 5.36 8.07
C PRO A 219 34.72 4.20 9.04
N PRO A 220 35.76 3.55 9.60
CA PRO A 220 35.56 2.47 10.57
C PRO A 220 34.72 2.96 11.75
N LEU A 221 33.76 2.14 12.16
CA LEU A 221 32.95 2.41 13.35
C LEU A 221 33.85 2.50 14.59
N PRO A 222 33.59 3.43 15.52
CA PRO A 222 34.32 3.50 16.78
C PRO A 222 34.11 2.21 17.59
N PRO A 223 35.14 1.75 18.33
CA PRO A 223 35.03 0.55 19.14
C PRO A 223 33.94 0.69 20.20
N PRO A 224 33.21 -0.39 20.52
CA PRO A 224 32.20 -0.37 21.56
C PRO A 224 32.85 0.00 22.92
N PRO A 225 32.15 0.75 23.78
CA PRO A 225 32.67 1.08 25.10
C PRO A 225 32.94 -0.21 25.90
N PRO A 226 34.02 -0.24 26.71
CA PRO A 226 34.34 -1.41 27.50
C PRO A 226 33.19 -1.74 28.47
N PRO A 227 32.91 -3.03 28.71
CA PRO A 227 31.89 -3.43 29.66
C PRO A 227 32.26 -2.92 31.05
N VAL A 228 31.33 -2.16 31.66
CA VAL A 228 31.43 -1.75 33.05
C VAL A 228 31.32 -3.00 33.91
N VAL A 229 32.45 -3.49 34.40
CA VAL A 229 32.50 -4.55 35.41
C VAL A 229 32.04 -3.93 36.72
N HIS A 230 30.78 -4.14 37.11
CA HIS A 230 30.41 -3.96 38.50
C HIS A 230 31.16 -5.01 39.32
N ALA A 231 32.24 -4.58 39.99
CA ALA A 231 32.93 -5.38 40.98
C ALA A 231 31.95 -5.72 42.12
N GLN A 232 31.39 -6.93 42.08
CA GLN A 232 30.74 -7.51 43.25
C GLN A 232 31.83 -7.72 44.30
N GLN A 233 31.72 -7.01 45.42
CA GLN A 233 32.59 -7.22 46.57
C GLN A 233 32.50 -8.69 47.03
N PRO A 234 33.62 -9.36 47.29
CA PRO A 234 33.61 -10.77 47.63
C PRO A 234 33.02 -11.02 49.02
N ARG A 235 32.06 -11.95 49.11
CA ARG A 235 31.63 -12.55 50.36
C ARG A 235 32.82 -13.26 51.02
N LYS A 236 33.23 -12.78 52.19
CA LYS A 236 34.17 -13.49 53.08
C LYS A 236 33.49 -14.73 53.65
N MET A 237 34.11 -15.90 53.50
CA MET A 237 33.85 -17.07 54.35
C MET A 237 35.11 -17.33 55.18
N LEU A 238 34.94 -17.35 56.50
CA LEU A 238 35.93 -17.78 57.50
C LEU A 238 35.89 -19.31 57.65
N PRO A 239 36.98 -19.95 58.10
CA PRO A 239 36.93 -21.15 58.92
C PRO A 239 37.21 -20.84 60.41
N ASP A 240 36.59 -21.66 61.26
CA ASP A 240 36.50 -21.60 62.71
C ASP A 240 37.83 -21.76 63.48
N SER A 241 37.94 -21.06 64.62
CA SER A 241 38.26 -21.72 65.90
C SER A 241 37.92 -20.86 67.13
N ALA A 242 37.31 -21.54 68.11
CA ALA A 242 37.26 -21.25 69.55
C ALA A 242 36.38 -20.10 70.10
N SER A 243 35.21 -20.50 70.61
CA SER A 243 34.88 -20.60 72.05
C SER A 243 33.67 -19.80 72.58
N LYS A 244 32.82 -20.56 73.30
CA LYS A 244 31.84 -20.23 74.35
C LYS A 244 30.39 -19.83 73.98
N GLU A 245 29.48 -20.74 74.33
CA GLU A 245 28.04 -20.60 74.68
C GLU A 245 27.75 -19.57 75.81
N PRO A 246 26.48 -19.32 76.25
CA PRO A 246 25.15 -19.75 75.75
C PRO A 246 24.08 -18.61 75.67
N GLY A 247 22.91 -18.85 75.04
CA GLY A 247 21.75 -17.95 75.24
C GLY A 247 20.49 -18.11 74.37
N ARG A 248 19.74 -19.20 74.56
CA ARG A 248 18.26 -19.38 74.57
C ARG A 248 17.29 -18.54 73.67
N ALA A 249 16.37 -19.30 73.02
CA ALA A 249 14.94 -19.00 72.69
C ALA A 249 14.64 -18.00 71.54
N SER A 250 13.65 -18.13 70.63
CA SER A 250 12.50 -19.03 70.44
C SER A 250 11.85 -18.81 69.05
N LYS A 251 11.27 -19.87 68.48
CA LYS A 251 10.02 -19.97 67.67
C LYS A 251 9.83 -19.21 66.31
N LYS A 252 9.84 -20.05 65.25
CA LYS A 252 8.95 -20.18 64.04
C LYS A 252 7.46 -19.75 64.21
N PRO A 253 6.55 -19.80 63.17
CA PRO A 253 6.67 -20.19 61.73
C PRO A 253 5.79 -19.41 60.69
N ALA A 254 5.81 -19.90 59.42
CA ALA A 254 4.72 -20.04 58.42
C ALA A 254 4.27 -18.80 57.61
N GLY A 255 3.84 -18.88 56.34
CA GLY A 255 3.58 -19.97 55.37
C GLY A 255 3.33 -19.32 53.98
N ARG A 256 3.80 -19.91 52.87
CA ARG A 256 3.14 -20.89 51.96
C ARG A 256 2.10 -20.31 50.95
N ARG A 257 2.47 -20.45 49.66
CA ARG A 257 1.68 -20.75 48.43
C ARG A 257 0.83 -19.68 47.71
N SER A 258 1.22 -19.42 46.46
CA SER A 258 0.54 -19.81 45.19
C SER A 258 -1.00 -19.73 45.12
N ARG A 259 -1.53 -19.04 44.10
CA ARG A 259 -2.45 -19.66 43.12
C ARG A 259 -2.81 -18.80 41.89
N LYS A 260 -3.14 -19.55 40.85
CA LYS A 260 -3.61 -19.26 39.49
C LYS A 260 -5.15 -19.32 39.45
N SER A 261 -5.81 -18.46 38.67
CA SER A 261 -7.17 -18.62 38.08
C SER A 261 -7.45 -17.39 37.20
N GLY A 262 -7.98 -17.41 35.97
CA GLY A 262 -8.82 -18.38 35.26
C GLY A 262 -10.31 -18.08 35.49
N SER A 263 -11.01 -17.43 34.54
CA SER A 263 -12.47 -17.63 34.35
C SER A 263 -12.98 -17.13 32.98
N LYS A 264 -13.75 -18.00 32.32
CA LYS A 264 -14.62 -17.81 31.15
C LYS A 264 -16.09 -17.63 31.62
N ARG A 265 -16.96 -17.23 30.68
CA ARG A 265 -18.45 -17.36 30.58
C ARG A 265 -19.22 -16.04 30.77
N SER A 266 -20.35 -15.76 30.12
CA SER A 266 -21.19 -16.43 29.10
C SER A 266 -22.35 -15.48 28.74
N HIS A 267 -22.93 -15.67 27.55
CA HIS A 267 -24.22 -15.19 27.04
C HIS A 267 -25.37 -14.98 28.04
N ARG A 268 -26.27 -14.05 27.70
CA ARG A 268 -27.73 -14.23 27.85
C ARG A 268 -28.54 -13.40 26.83
N THR A 269 -29.34 -14.10 26.04
CA THR A 269 -30.48 -13.61 25.25
C THR A 269 -31.74 -13.52 26.13
N LYS A 270 -32.69 -12.64 25.77
CA LYS A 270 -34.13 -12.85 25.97
C LYS A 270 -34.93 -12.05 24.93
N ALA A 271 -35.92 -12.71 24.35
CA ALA A 271 -36.94 -12.21 23.43
C ALA A 271 -38.32 -12.21 24.10
N SER A 272 -39.22 -11.32 23.67
CA SER A 272 -40.70 -11.45 23.62
C SER A 272 -41.29 -10.12 23.12
N SER A 273 -41.72 -9.99 21.85
CA SER A 273 -43.09 -10.21 21.33
C SER A 273 -44.07 -9.04 21.53
N GLY A 274 -44.57 -8.47 20.43
CA GLY A 274 -45.76 -7.61 20.38
C GLY A 274 -46.04 -7.15 18.94
N LYS A 275 -47.14 -7.63 18.34
CA LYS A 275 -47.64 -7.38 16.98
C LYS A 275 -48.40 -6.03 16.88
N ASP A 276 -48.27 -5.37 15.72
CA ASP A 276 -49.18 -4.57 14.85
C ASP A 276 -50.63 -4.22 15.33
N PRO A 277 -51.35 -3.19 14.78
CA PRO A 277 -51.34 -2.75 13.34
C PRO A 277 -51.63 -1.26 12.94
N ILE A 278 -51.19 -0.91 11.71
CA ILE A 278 -51.87 -0.21 10.56
C ILE A 278 -52.49 1.23 10.66
N ARG A 279 -52.31 1.95 9.52
CA ARG A 279 -53.04 3.10 8.87
C ARG A 279 -52.53 4.52 9.19
N LEU A 280 -52.32 5.43 8.23
CA LEU A 280 -52.88 5.64 6.87
C LEU A 280 -51.79 5.75 5.79
#